data_AF-A0A848CQK2-F1
#
_entry.id   AF-A0A848CQK2-F1
#
_cell.length_a   1.000
_cell.length_b   1.000
_cell.length_c   1.000
_cell.angle_alpha   90.00
_cell.angle_beta   90.00
_cell.angle_gamma   90.00
#
_symmetry.space_group_name_H-M   'P 1'
#
loop_
_entity.id
_entity.type
_entity.pdbx_description
1 polymer ?
#
loop_
_entity_poly.entity_id
_entity_poly.type
_entity_poly.pdbx_seq_one_letter_code
_entity_poly.pdbx_strand_id
1 'polypeptide(L)'
;MEYTFIGAIVILGLIVLNKMAIIERQIKSQKFILDQILKQLEVNEHPINDEVRKLLKEQNDVKAIKMVREVLGLSLIEAKQYVDRIKIGD
;
A
#
# COMPACT_ATOMS: atom_id res chain seq x y z
N MET A 1 -11.42 -20.23 -43.94
CA MET A 1 -11.29 -20.85 -42.60
C MET A 1 -9.96 -20.50 -41.94
N GLU A 2 -8.85 -20.43 -42.67
CA GLU A 2 -7.53 -20.12 -42.08
C GLU A 2 -7.36 -18.65 -41.67
N TYR A 3 -7.75 -17.70 -42.54
CA TYR A 3 -7.62 -16.26 -42.25
C TYR A 3 -8.57 -15.74 -41.15
N THR A 4 -9.71 -16.41 -40.95
CA THR A 4 -10.67 -16.07 -39.90
C THR A 4 -10.12 -16.36 -38.50
N PHE A 5 -9.28 -17.39 -38.35
CA PHE A 5 -8.64 -17.74 -37.09
C PHE A 5 -7.53 -16.75 -36.73
N ILE A 6 -6.73 -16.35 -37.73
CA ILE A 6 -5.68 -15.33 -37.57
C ILE A 6 -6.29 -13.98 -37.17
N GLY A 7 -7.39 -13.57 -37.83
CA GLY A 7 -8.11 -12.34 -37.47
C GLY A 7 -8.63 -12.35 -36.03
N ALA A 8 -9.16 -13.47 -35.55
CA ALA A 8 -9.63 -13.61 -34.18
C ALA A 8 -8.52 -13.46 -33.14
N ILE A 9 -7.33 -14.01 -33.41
CA ILE A 9 -6.15 -13.89 -32.52
C ILE A 9 -5.66 -12.44 -32.46
N VAL A 10 -5.62 -11.74 -33.59
CA VAL A 10 -5.21 -10.32 -33.64
C VAL A 10 -6.18 -9.43 -32.86
N ILE A 11 -7.49 -9.67 -33.00
CA ILE A 11 -8.52 -8.93 -32.24
C ILE A 11 -8.39 -9.20 -30.74
N LEU A 12 -8.18 -10.46 -30.35
CA LEU A 12 -7.99 -10.84 -28.94
C LEU A 12 -6.74 -10.15 -28.35
N GLY A 13 -5.63 -10.13 -29.10
CA GLY A 13 -4.40 -9.44 -28.72
C GLY A 13 -4.61 -7.94 -28.53
N LEU A 14 -5.33 -7.28 -29.46
CA LEU A 14 -5.66 -5.86 -29.36
C LEU A 14 -6.48 -5.52 -28.11
N ILE A 15 -7.42 -6.39 -27.71
CA ILE A 15 -8.22 -6.18 -26.49
C ILE A 15 -7.34 -6.22 -25.23
N VAL A 16 -6.39 -7.15 -25.16
CA VAL A 16 -5.47 -7.30 -24.02
C VAL A 16 -4.55 -6.08 -23.89
N LEU A 17 -4.04 -5.56 -25.00
CA LEU A 17 -3.16 -4.38 -25.00
C LEU A 17 -3.88 -3.11 -24.48
N ASN A 18 -5.16 -2.94 -24.80
CA ASN A 18 -5.94 -1.77 -24.36
C ASN A 18 -6.25 -1.78 -22.86
N LYS A 19 -6.27 -2.94 -22.19
CA LYS A 19 -6.57 -3.05 -20.75
C LYS A 19 -5.46 -2.52 -19.84
N MET A 20 -4.20 -2.48 -20.28
CA MET A 20 -3.08 -2.02 -19.45
C MET A 20 -3.22 -0.55 -19.02
N ALA A 21 -3.70 0.32 -19.90
CA ALA A 21 -3.83 1.76 -19.62
C ALA A 21 -4.96 2.11 -18.63
N ILE A 22 -5.88 1.18 -18.37
CA ILE A 22 -7.07 1.38 -17.52
C ILE A 22 -6.79 0.93 -16.08
N ILE A 23 -5.94 -0.09 -15.90
CA ILE A 23 -5.60 -0.66 -14.58
C ILE A 23 -4.90 0.37 -13.71
N GLU A 24 -3.99 1.15 -14.28
CA GLU A 24 -3.29 2.21 -13.54
C GLU A 24 -4.23 3.29 -13.00
N ARG A 25 -5.34 3.58 -13.70
CA ARG A 25 -6.33 4.58 -13.27
C ARG A 25 -7.20 4.10 -12.11
N GLN A 26 -7.55 2.81 -12.07
CA GLN A 26 -8.34 2.24 -10.97
C GLN A 26 -7.54 2.13 -9.67
N ILE A 27 -6.23 1.83 -9.75
CA ILE A 27 -5.35 1.77 -8.58
C ILE A 27 -5.20 3.15 -7.91
N LYS A 28 -5.15 4.24 -8.70
CA LYS A 28 -5.09 5.61 -8.15
C LYS A 28 -6.36 6.01 -7.41
N SER A 29 -7.53 5.63 -7.94
CA SER A 29 -8.83 5.92 -7.31
C SER A 29 -9.01 5.17 -5.98
N GLN A 30 -8.58 3.90 -5.90
CA GLN A 30 -8.70 3.13 -4.66
C GLN A 30 -7.85 3.69 -3.51
N LYS A 31 -6.65 4.22 -3.80
CA LYS A 31 -5.83 4.91 -2.78
C LYS A 31 -6.53 6.13 -2.20
N PHE A 32 -7.30 6.86 -3.02
CA PHE A 32 -7.98 8.07 -2.58
C PHE A 32 -9.15 7.79 -1.64
N ILE A 33 -9.90 6.71 -1.88
CA ILE A 33 -10.97 6.27 -0.98
C ILE A 33 -10.40 5.80 0.37
N LEU A 34 -9.29 5.06 0.35
CA LEU A 34 -8.60 4.64 1.58
C LEU A 34 -8.14 5.85 2.40
N ASP A 35 -7.59 6.87 1.74
CA ASP A 35 -7.09 8.09 2.36
C ASP A 35 -8.24 8.95 2.92
N GLN A 36 -9.38 9.02 2.23
CA GLN A 36 -10.59 9.70 2.74
C GLN A 36 -11.20 8.97 3.94
N ILE A 37 -11.24 7.65 3.93
CA ILE A 37 -11.71 6.84 5.07
C ILE A 37 -10.79 7.06 6.27
N LEU A 38 -9.47 7.06 6.07
CA LEU A 38 -8.48 7.39 7.11
C LEU A 38 -8.61 8.81 7.65
N LYS A 39 -9.12 9.76 6.85
CA LYS A 39 -9.29 11.16 7.28
C LYS A 39 -10.61 11.40 8.02
N GLN A 40 -11.62 10.58 7.75
CA GLN A 40 -12.98 10.73 8.28
C GLN A 40 -13.23 9.85 9.52
N LEU A 41 -12.49 8.75 9.63
CA LEU A 41 -12.23 8.11 10.92
C LEU A 41 -11.17 8.97 11.61
N GLU A 42 -11.50 9.61 12.73
CA GLU A 42 -10.49 9.90 13.74
C GLU A 42 -9.78 8.57 13.98
N VAL A 43 -8.60 8.42 13.39
CA VAL A 43 -7.81 7.20 13.45
C VAL A 43 -7.51 7.01 14.91
N ASN A 44 -8.31 6.17 15.58
CA ASN A 44 -7.89 5.51 16.79
C ASN A 44 -6.54 4.93 16.42
N GLU A 45 -5.50 5.57 16.93
CA GLU A 45 -4.15 5.17 16.68
C GLU A 45 -4.09 3.68 16.93
N HIS A 46 -3.57 2.94 15.95
CA HIS A 46 -3.44 1.50 16.11
C HIS A 46 -2.73 1.29 17.46
N PRO A 47 -3.17 0.40 18.36
CA PRO A 47 -2.64 0.30 19.73
C PRO A 47 -1.11 0.07 19.79
N ILE A 48 -0.53 -0.31 18.65
CA ILE A 48 0.92 -0.42 18.45
C ILE A 48 1.63 0.94 18.41
N ASN A 49 0.95 2.04 18.09
CA ASN A 49 1.53 3.38 18.02
C ASN A 49 2.02 3.85 19.40
N ASP A 50 1.28 3.55 20.47
CA ASP A 50 1.70 3.84 21.83
C ASP A 50 2.98 3.06 22.21
N GLU A 51 3.03 1.78 21.83
CA GLU A 51 4.22 0.95 22.04
C GLU A 51 5.41 1.42 21.19
N VAL A 52 5.17 1.82 19.94
CA VAL A 52 6.17 2.37 19.04
C VAL A 52 6.69 3.71 19.56
N ARG A 53 5.82 4.62 20.01
CA ARG A 53 6.24 5.89 20.64
C ARG A 53 7.05 5.64 21.91
N LYS A 54 6.68 4.66 22.73
CA LYS A 54 7.45 4.28 23.90
C LYS A 54 8.85 3.79 23.51
N LEU A 55 8.95 2.91 22.52
CA LEU A 55 10.22 2.42 21.99
C LEU A 55 11.05 3.53 21.34
N LEU A 56 10.43 4.49 20.66
CA LEU A 56 11.08 5.67 20.09
C LEU A 56 11.63 6.60 21.18
N LYS A 57 10.89 6.83 22.27
CA LYS A 57 11.36 7.58 23.45
C LYS A 57 12.55 6.90 24.14
N GLU A 58 12.59 5.57 24.11
CA GLU A 58 13.70 4.76 24.59
C GLU A 58 14.89 4.69 23.61
N GLN A 59 14.87 5.44 22.49
CA GLN A 59 15.86 5.40 21.39
C GLN A 59 16.06 4.01 20.78
N ASN A 60 15.03 3.17 20.83
CA ASN A 60 15.07 1.80 20.36
C ASN A 60 14.38 1.64 18.99
N ASP A 61 14.84 2.44 18.02
CA ASP A 61 14.27 2.52 16.67
C ASP A 61 14.24 1.14 15.98
N VAL A 62 15.26 0.30 16.17
CA VAL A 62 15.33 -1.05 15.58
C VAL A 62 14.24 -1.96 16.12
N LYS A 63 13.94 -1.90 17.43
CA LYS A 63 12.88 -2.71 18.05
C LYS A 63 11.50 -2.21 17.66
N ALA A 64 11.31 -0.89 17.53
CA ALA A 64 10.09 -0.31 17.00
C ALA A 64 9.80 -0.78 15.56
N ILE A 65 10.81 -0.75 14.68
CA ILE A 65 10.67 -1.24 13.30
C ILE A 65 10.36 -2.74 13.27
N LYS A 66 11.02 -3.54 14.11
CA LYS A 66 10.78 -4.99 14.19
C LYS A 66 9.34 -5.29 14.62
N MET A 67 8.85 -4.59 15.65
CA MET A 67 7.49 -4.74 16.16
C MET A 67 6.43 -4.39 15.11
N VAL A 68 6.58 -3.23 14.45
CA VAL A 68 5.70 -2.80 13.34
C VAL A 68 5.70 -3.84 12.22
N ARG A 69 6.86 -4.37 11.87
CA ARG A 69 6.99 -5.41 10.84
C ARG A 69 6.25 -6.70 11.20
N GLU A 70 6.39 -7.15 12.45
CA GLU A 70 5.79 -8.41 12.92
C GLU A 70 4.28 -8.31 13.11
N VAL A 71 3.77 -7.17 13.60
CA VAL A 71 2.34 -7.01 13.87
C VAL A 71 1.55 -6.62 12.63
N LEU A 72 2.10 -5.73 11.78
CA LEU A 72 1.38 -5.23 10.59
C LEU A 72 1.72 -6.04 9.33
N GLY A 73 2.63 -7.02 9.41
CA GLY A 73 3.03 -7.85 8.27
C GLY A 73 3.73 -7.07 7.14
N LEU A 74 4.26 -5.89 7.45
CA LEU A 74 4.89 -5.00 6.48
C LEU A 74 6.26 -5.50 6.04
N SER A 75 6.72 -5.09 4.86
CA SER A 75 8.13 -5.25 4.50
C SER A 75 9.02 -4.36 5.38
N LEU A 76 10.33 -4.65 5.43
CA LEU A 76 11.27 -3.88 6.25
C LEU A 76 11.29 -2.38 5.91
N ILE A 77 11.15 -2.06 4.61
CA ILE A 77 11.12 -0.67 4.11
C ILE A 77 9.84 0.02 4.58
N GLU A 78 8.69 -0.64 4.43
CA GLU A 78 7.39 -0.10 4.85
C GLU A 78 7.32 0.09 6.37
N ALA A 79 7.84 -0.87 7.14
CA ALA A 79 7.91 -0.78 8.60
C ALA A 79 8.78 0.40 9.06
N LYS A 80 9.94 0.62 8.41
CA LYS A 80 10.77 1.80 8.67
C LYS A 80 10.03 3.10 8.35
N GLN A 81 9.42 3.20 7.16
CA GLN A 81 8.66 4.38 6.77
C GLN A 81 7.49 4.67 7.71
N TYR A 82 6.87 3.63 8.28
CA TYR A 82 5.80 3.77 9.26
C TYR A 82 6.32 4.37 10.57
N VAL A 83 7.41 3.83 11.11
CA VAL A 83 8.07 4.35 12.32
C VAL A 83 8.57 5.79 12.11
N ASP A 84 9.15 6.09 10.93
CA ASP A 84 9.62 7.43 10.59
C ASP A 84 8.46 8.44 10.54
N ARG A 85 7.27 8.06 10.05
CA ARG A 85 6.08 8.93 10.07
C ARG A 85 5.62 9.23 11.49
N ILE A 86 5.67 8.25 12.39
CA ILE A 86 5.33 8.45 13.81
C ILE A 86 6.34 9.40 14.46
N LYS A 87 7.63 9.22 14.17
CA LYS A 87 8.71 10.05 14.71
C LYS A 87 8.67 11.51 14.22
N ILE A 88 8.15 11.76 13.02
CA ILE A 88 8.01 13.11 12.44
C ILE A 88 6.71 13.81 12.93
N GLY A 89 5.71 13.03 13.36
CA GLY A 89 4.43 13.54 13.84
C GLY A 89 4.36 13.89 15.34
N ASP A 90 5.41 13.58 16.11
CA ASP A 90 5.65 14.02 17.50
C ASP A 90 6.53 15.28 17.53
#